data_AF-A0A3R7SMF6-F1
#
_entry.id   AF-A0A3R7SMF6-F1
#
_cell.length_a   1.000
_cell.length_b   1.000
_cell.length_c   1.000
_cell.angle_alpha   90.00
_cell.angle_beta   90.00
_cell.angle_gamma   90.00
#
_symmetry.space_group_name_H-M   'P 1'
#
loop_
_entity.id
_entity.type
_entity.pdbx_description
1 polymer ?
#
loop_
_entity_poly.entity_id
_entity_poly.type
_entity_poly.pdbx_seq_one_letter_code
_entity_poly.pdbx_strand_id
1 'polypeptide(L)'
;MQVKRIVTNINATRPEQARAFYVDALGLDVAMDMGWIMTVQAQTDAAPQISIASEGGAGTAVPDLSIEVDVIRVHLIKSIRSSG
;
A
#
# COMPACT_ATOMS: atom_id res chain seq x y z
N MET A 1 3.28 22.03 16.95
CA MET A 1 3.57 21.30 15.70
C MET A 1 2.58 20.15 15.60
N GLN A 2 1.93 19.93 14.45
CA GLN A 2 0.96 18.85 14.25
C GLN A 2 1.38 18.01 13.04
N VAL A 3 1.47 16.69 13.20
CA VAL A 3 1.72 15.76 12.09
C VAL A 3 0.45 15.66 11.24
N LYS A 4 0.57 15.93 9.94
CA LYS A 4 -0.56 15.92 9.00
C LYS A 4 -0.73 14.59 8.25
N ARG A 5 0.38 13.92 7.93
CA ARG A 5 0.42 12.64 7.21
C ARG A 5 1.77 11.96 7.40
N ILE A 6 1.79 10.64 7.24
CA ILE A 6 2.98 9.81 7.12
C ILE A 6 2.84 9.07 5.79
N VAL A 7 3.89 9.07 4.97
CA VAL A 7 3.86 8.46 3.63
C VAL A 7 5.03 7.49 3.51
N THR A 8 4.73 6.23 3.25
CA THR A 8 5.73 5.20 2.95
C THR A 8 6.19 5.35 1.51
N ASN A 9 7.50 5.48 1.30
CA ASN A 9 8.10 5.47 -0.04
C ASN A 9 8.78 4.12 -0.27
N ILE A 10 8.33 3.39 -1.29
CA ILE A 10 8.90 2.10 -1.69
C ILE A 10 9.84 2.33 -2.87
N ASN A 11 11.06 1.80 -2.79
CA ASN A 11 12.01 1.90 -3.88
C ASN A 11 11.57 1.05 -5.07
N ALA A 12 11.49 1.65 -6.26
CA ALA A 12 11.15 0.96 -7.50
C ALA A 12 11.93 1.57 -8.67
N THR A 13 12.46 0.72 -9.55
CA THR A 13 13.11 1.17 -10.80
C THR A 13 12.10 1.68 -11.82
N ARG A 14 10.84 1.23 -11.71
CA ARG A 14 9.73 1.52 -12.62
C ARG A 14 8.44 1.79 -11.82
N PRO A 15 8.26 3.00 -11.27
CA PRO A 15 7.12 3.32 -10.39
C PRO A 15 5.76 3.06 -11.03
N GLU A 16 5.65 3.15 -12.35
CA GLU A 16 4.40 2.96 -13.08
C GLU A 16 3.85 1.53 -12.98
N GLN A 17 4.71 0.53 -12.77
CA GLN A 17 4.29 -0.87 -12.63
C GLN A 17 3.44 -1.10 -11.38
N ALA A 18 3.59 -0.25 -10.37
CA ALA A 18 2.83 -0.34 -9.13
C ALA A 18 1.33 -0.12 -9.33
N ARG A 19 0.90 0.46 -10.47
CA ARG A 19 -0.52 0.67 -10.81
C ARG A 19 -1.32 -0.64 -10.82
N ALA A 20 -0.76 -1.71 -11.37
CA ALA A 20 -1.46 -3.00 -11.45
C ALA A 20 -1.92 -3.52 -10.08
N PHE A 21 -1.10 -3.31 -9.05
CA PHE A 21 -1.43 -3.74 -7.70
C PHE A 21 -2.23 -2.67 -6.95
N TYR A 22 -1.72 -1.44 -6.84
CA TYR A 22 -2.32 -0.44 -5.97
C TYR A 22 -3.54 0.24 -6.58
N VAL A 23 -3.57 0.47 -7.88
CA VAL A 23 -4.70 1.11 -8.56
C VAL A 23 -5.70 0.06 -8.98
N ASP A 24 -5.29 -0.92 -9.79
CA ASP A 24 -6.24 -1.84 -10.42
C ASP A 24 -6.75 -2.90 -9.43
N ALA A 25 -5.90 -3.41 -8.54
CA ALA A 25 -6.28 -4.47 -7.61
C ALA A 25 -6.85 -3.92 -6.29
N LEU A 26 -6.24 -2.88 -5.72
CA LEU A 26 -6.68 -2.26 -4.46
C LEU A 26 -7.63 -1.08 -4.63
N GLY A 27 -7.81 -0.54 -5.85
CA GLY A 27 -8.74 0.55 -6.12
C GLY A 27 -8.26 1.92 -5.59
N LEU A 28 -6.96 2.14 -5.42
CA LEU A 28 -6.43 3.45 -5.02
C LEU A 28 -6.35 4.40 -6.20
N ASP A 29 -6.54 5.69 -5.94
CA ASP A 29 -6.41 6.75 -6.95
C ASP A 29 -4.98 7.25 -7.05
N VAL A 30 -4.54 7.61 -8.26
CA VAL A 30 -3.26 8.30 -8.47
C VAL A 30 -3.40 9.77 -8.07
N ALA A 31 -2.83 10.12 -6.92
CA ALA A 31 -2.84 11.47 -6.39
C ALA A 31 -1.73 12.35 -6.99
N MET A 32 -0.60 11.74 -7.33
CA MET A 32 0.55 12.42 -7.91
C MET A 32 1.36 11.45 -8.77
N ASP A 33 1.83 11.92 -9.92
CA ASP A 33 2.75 11.17 -10.78
C ASP A 33 3.74 12.14 -11.41
N MET A 34 5.03 11.93 -11.14
CA MET A 34 6.14 12.74 -11.67
C MET A 34 7.13 11.88 -12.47
N GLY A 35 6.73 10.67 -12.86
CA GLY A 35 7.59 9.69 -13.53
C GLY A 35 8.59 8.99 -12.61
N TRP A 36 9.39 9.74 -11.84
CA TRP A 36 10.35 9.18 -10.87
C TRP A 36 9.71 8.75 -9.54
N ILE A 37 8.53 9.30 -9.23
CA ILE A 37 7.71 8.94 -8.07
C ILE A 37 6.23 8.97 -8.47
N MET A 38 5.47 7.99 -7.99
CA MET A 38 4.02 7.95 -8.08
C MET A 38 3.46 7.78 -6.67
N THR A 39 2.47 8.60 -6.32
CA THR A 39 1.72 8.50 -5.06
C THR A 39 0.28 8.12 -5.36
N VAL A 40 -0.16 7.05 -4.73
CA VAL A 40 -1.54 6.57 -4.76
C VAL A 40 -2.18 6.75 -3.39
N GLN A 41 -3.49 6.98 -3.36
CA GLN A 41 -4.22 7.21 -2.11
C GLN A 41 -5.62 6.60 -2.15
N ALA A 42 -6.13 6.21 -0.99
CA ALA A 42 -7.54 5.91 -0.81
C ALA A 42 -8.30 7.21 -0.49
N GLN A 43 -9.58 7.27 -0.85
CA GLN A 43 -10.48 8.35 -0.44
C GLN A 43 -11.07 8.04 0.96
N THR A 44 -10.24 8.14 2.00
CA THR A 44 -10.62 7.84 3.39
C THR A 44 -9.96 8.78 4.38
N ASP A 45 -10.63 9.04 5.50
CA ASP A 45 -10.18 9.93 6.57
C ASP A 45 -9.50 9.12 7.70
N ALA A 46 -8.33 8.54 7.40
CA ALA A 46 -7.50 7.84 8.39
C ALA A 46 -6.53 8.79 9.11
N ALA A 47 -6.37 8.62 10.42
CA ALA A 47 -5.35 9.34 11.18
C ALA A 47 -3.93 8.90 10.75
N PRO A 48 -2.94 9.80 10.72
CA PRO A 48 -1.55 9.41 10.44
C PRO A 48 -1.02 8.46 11.51
N GLN A 49 -0.58 7.26 11.10
CA GLN A 49 -0.11 6.20 11.99
C GLN A 49 1.24 5.63 11.54
N ILE A 50 2.00 5.11 12.51
CA ILE A 50 3.19 4.28 12.29
C ILE A 50 3.19 3.19 13.35
N SER A 51 3.43 1.95 12.92
CA SER A 51 3.52 0.79 13.81
C SER A 51 4.98 0.44 14.08
N ILE A 52 5.30 0.11 15.33
CA ILE A 52 6.61 -0.41 15.75
C ILE A 52 6.36 -1.79 16.37
N ALA A 53 6.88 -2.85 15.76
CA ALA A 53 6.60 -4.23 16.16
C ALA A 53 7.86 -5.09 16.18
N SER A 54 7.89 -6.09 17.08
CA SER A 54 8.95 -7.10 17.13
C SER A 54 8.66 -8.31 16.23
N GLU A 55 7.40 -8.52 15.83
CA GLU A 55 6.95 -9.59 14.94
C GLU A 55 5.67 -9.16 14.18
N GLY A 56 5.30 -9.88 13.12
CA GLY A 56 4.07 -9.68 12.35
C GLY A 56 2.82 -10.31 12.99
N GLY A 57 3.00 -11.03 14.11
CA GLY A 57 1.98 -11.81 14.79
C GLY A 57 2.09 -13.29 14.47
N ALA A 58 1.83 -14.14 15.46
CA ALA A 58 1.93 -15.60 15.35
C ALA A 58 3.31 -16.11 14.86
N GLY A 59 4.38 -15.41 15.22
CA GLY A 59 5.78 -15.75 14.88
C GLY A 59 6.20 -15.34 13.46
N THR A 60 5.36 -14.59 12.73
CA THR A 60 5.69 -14.14 11.37
C THR A 60 6.66 -12.95 11.39
N ALA A 61 7.38 -12.74 10.28
CA ALA A 61 8.20 -11.54 10.12
C ALA A 61 7.33 -10.29 10.09
N VAL A 62 7.86 -9.17 10.59
CA VAL A 62 7.18 -7.87 10.52
C VAL A 62 6.96 -7.53 9.03
N PRO A 63 5.73 -7.21 8.60
CA PRO A 63 5.49 -6.82 7.22
C PRO A 63 6.07 -5.43 6.92
N ASP A 64 6.49 -5.20 5.68
CA ASP A 64 6.93 -3.88 5.24
C ASP A 64 5.79 -2.85 5.26
N LEU A 65 4.56 -3.29 4.96
CA LEU A 65 3.37 -2.46 4.92
C LEU A 65 2.12 -3.27 5.32
N SER A 66 1.30 -2.69 6.19
CA SER A 66 -0.04 -3.18 6.51
C SER A 66 -1.09 -2.34 5.80
N ILE A 67 -2.04 -2.99 5.12
CA ILE A 67 -3.14 -2.34 4.39
C ILE A 67 -4.47 -2.88 4.94
N GLU A 68 -5.29 -1.99 5.50
CA GLU A 68 -6.64 -2.32 5.95
C GLU A 68 -7.62 -2.20 4.77
N VAL A 69 -8.47 -3.21 4.59
CA VAL A 69 -9.51 -3.27 3.55
C VAL A 69 -10.81 -3.83 4.14
N ASP A 70 -11.97 -3.47 3.58
CA ASP A 70 -13.28 -3.89 4.10
C ASP A 70 -13.52 -5.40 3.95
N VAL A 71 -13.32 -5.93 2.75
CA VAL A 71 -13.59 -7.31 2.35
C VAL A 71 -12.54 -7.73 1.33
N ILE A 72 -11.72 -8.70 1.72
CA ILE A 72 -10.80 -9.35 0.79
C ILE A 72 -11.60 -10.28 -0.12
N ARG A 73 -11.74 -9.92 -1.40
CA ARG A 73 -12.37 -10.79 -2.40
C ARG A 73 -11.38 -11.86 -2.89
N VAL A 74 -11.83 -13.10 -3.05
CA VAL A 74 -11.01 -14.24 -3.52
C VAL A 74 -10.28 -13.96 -4.84
N HIS A 75 -10.84 -13.12 -5.71
CA HIS A 75 -10.22 -12.75 -6.99
C HIS A 75 -8.97 -11.88 -6.81
N LEU A 76 -8.92 -11.03 -5.78
CA LEU A 76 -7.74 -10.24 -5.42
C LEU A 76 -6.59 -11.16 -4.99
N ILE A 77 -6.87 -12.15 -4.14
CA ILE A 77 -5.86 -13.14 -3.70
C ILE A 77 -5.28 -13.92 -4.89
N LYS A 78 -6.11 -14.28 -5.87
CA LYS A 78 -5.66 -14.99 -7.08
C LYS A 78 -4.81 -14.09 -7.98
N SER A 79 -5.23 -12.85 -8.19
CA SER A 79 -4.51 -11.86 -9.00
C SER A 79 -3.10 -11.58 -8.45
N ILE A 80 -2.97 -11.45 -7.13
CA ILE A 80 -1.68 -11.25 -6.46
C ILE A 80 -0.77 -12.48 -6.67
N ARG A 81 -1.32 -13.69 -6.60
CA ARG A 81 -0.55 -14.94 -6.76
C ARG A 81 -0.16 -15.24 -8.21
N SER A 82 -0.90 -14.74 -9.20
CA SER A 82 -0.61 -14.94 -10.62
C SER A 82 0.28 -13.86 -11.23
N SER A 83 0.57 -12.79 -10.48
CA SER A 83 1.44 -11.68 -10.91
C SER A 83 2.91 -11.90 -10.53
N GLY A 84 3.26 -13.11 -10.07
CA GLY A 84 4.62 -13.56 -9.76
C GLY A 84 5.19 -14.44 -10.84
#